data_AF-A0A841ETK0-F1
#
_entry.id   AF-A0A841ETK0-F1
#
_cell.length_a   1.000
_cell.length_b   1.000
_cell.length_c   1.000
_cell.angle_alpha   90.00
_cell.angle_beta   90.00
_cell.angle_gamma   90.00
#
_symmetry.space_group_name_H-M   'P 1'
#
loop_
_entity.id
_entity.type
_entity.pdbx_description
1 polymer ?
#
loop_
_entity_poly.entity_id
_entity_poly.type
_entity_poly.pdbx_seq_one_letter_code
_entity_poly.pdbx_strand_id
1 'polypeptide(L)'
;MNLFEQAIEKNELLNFALGKDEYFVVDRDCGTHSVISSWINYILPLCKTKGSDYVNIAIEEMITQLVKAIEIEEPKRNENLLYQLHVYYYLDSEKRIKASPLTNLNVLLEKSLNNYVNLLNSKHDSNANAFVNAINLIKSRGGLLTKII
;
A
#
# COMPACT_ATOMS: atom_id res chain seq x y z
N MET A 1 20.22 -3.38 10.13
CA MET A 1 19.79 -2.79 8.84
C MET A 1 18.30 -2.49 8.94
N ASN A 2 17.81 -1.43 8.32
CA ASN A 2 16.38 -1.15 8.27
C ASN A 2 15.68 -2.21 7.39
N LEU A 3 14.57 -2.81 7.82
CA LEU A 3 13.91 -3.90 7.06
C LEU A 3 13.40 -3.46 5.69
N PHE A 4 12.96 -2.21 5.54
CA PHE A 4 12.51 -1.71 4.25
C PHE A 4 13.70 -1.47 3.31
N GLU A 5 14.81 -0.92 3.83
CA GLU A 5 16.06 -0.78 3.06
C GLU A 5 16.60 -2.14 2.60
N GLN A 6 16.56 -3.13 3.49
CA GLN A 6 16.92 -4.51 3.15
C GLN A 6 16.04 -5.09 2.04
N ALA A 7 14.73 -4.86 2.09
CA ALA A 7 13.81 -5.31 1.05
C ALA A 7 14.11 -4.65 -0.31
N ILE A 8 14.55 -3.39 -0.33
CA ILE A 8 15.00 -2.72 -1.55
C ILE A 8 16.25 -3.41 -2.10
N GLU A 9 17.28 -3.59 -1.27
CA GLU A 9 18.57 -4.18 -1.69
C GLU A 9 18.45 -5.62 -2.19
N LYS A 10 17.55 -6.39 -1.58
CA LYS A 10 17.30 -7.79 -1.96
C LYS A 10 16.25 -7.97 -3.06
N ASN A 11 15.61 -6.89 -3.52
CA ASN A 11 14.46 -6.94 -4.44
C ASN A 11 13.29 -7.78 -3.88
N GLU A 12 12.95 -7.55 -2.61
CA GLU A 12 11.95 -8.27 -1.82
C GLU A 12 10.80 -7.34 -1.34
N LEU A 13 10.58 -6.21 -2.03
CA LEU A 13 9.55 -5.23 -1.68
C LEU A 13 8.14 -5.83 -1.59
N LEU A 14 7.80 -6.80 -2.45
CA LEU A 14 6.55 -7.54 -2.35
C LEU A 14 6.44 -8.35 -1.06
N ASN A 15 7.52 -9.02 -0.64
CA ASN A 15 7.55 -9.78 0.61
C ASN A 15 7.42 -8.84 1.82
N PHE A 16 8.06 -7.67 1.75
CA PHE A 16 7.91 -6.62 2.76
C PHE A 16 6.44 -6.16 2.86
N ALA A 17 5.80 -5.84 1.74
CA ALA A 17 4.41 -5.36 1.73
C ALA A 17 3.44 -6.36 2.38
N LEU A 18 3.68 -7.65 2.16
CA LEU A 18 2.85 -8.75 2.64
C LEU A 18 3.22 -9.24 4.05
N GLY A 19 4.32 -8.74 4.63
CA GLY A 19 4.87 -9.24 5.87
C GLY A 19 5.28 -10.70 5.80
N LYS A 20 5.89 -11.15 4.69
CA LYS A 20 6.40 -12.52 4.58
C LYS A 20 7.77 -12.66 5.25
N ASP A 21 8.07 -13.86 5.72
CA ASP A 21 9.38 -14.24 6.26
C ASP A 21 9.85 -13.27 7.36
N GLU A 22 11.05 -12.70 7.21
CA GLU A 22 11.65 -11.76 8.15
C GLU A 22 10.96 -10.38 8.19
N TYR A 23 10.05 -10.10 7.26
CA TYR A 23 9.31 -8.83 7.21
C TYR A 23 8.02 -8.84 8.03
N PHE A 24 7.68 -9.95 8.69
CA PHE A 24 6.47 -10.04 9.51
C PHE A 24 6.58 -9.21 10.80
N VAL A 25 5.96 -8.03 10.79
CA VAL A 25 5.75 -7.20 11.98
C VAL A 25 4.42 -7.56 12.64
N VAL A 26 4.46 -8.05 13.87
CA VAL A 26 3.26 -8.48 14.63
C VAL A 26 2.42 -7.26 15.05
N ASP A 27 1.14 -7.27 14.69
CA ASP A 27 0.13 -6.46 15.34
C ASP A 27 -0.21 -7.07 16.70
N ARG A 28 -0.01 -6.32 17.80
CA ARG A 28 -0.19 -6.85 19.16
C ARG A 28 -1.65 -7.20 19.48
N ASP A 29 -2.60 -6.60 18.77
CA ASP A 29 -4.02 -6.72 19.09
C ASP A 29 -4.67 -7.89 18.35
N CYS A 30 -4.20 -8.19 17.14
CA CYS A 30 -4.81 -9.23 16.28
C CYS A 30 -3.85 -10.30 15.75
N GLY A 31 -2.54 -10.23 16.05
CA GLY A 31 -1.57 -11.24 15.66
C GLY A 31 -1.28 -11.33 14.16
N THR A 32 -1.74 -10.35 13.37
CA THR A 32 -1.52 -10.27 11.92
C THR A 32 -0.37 -9.32 11.58
N HIS A 33 0.01 -9.23 10.30
CA HIS A 33 1.04 -8.29 9.89
C HIS A 33 0.54 -6.83 10.02
N SER A 34 1.22 -6.03 10.83
CA SER A 34 0.88 -4.63 11.07
C SER A 34 1.53 -3.71 10.04
N VAL A 35 0.81 -3.40 8.95
CA VAL A 35 1.28 -2.47 7.90
C VAL A 35 1.64 -1.10 8.49
N ILE A 36 0.80 -0.53 9.35
CA ILE A 36 1.09 0.77 9.96
C ILE A 36 2.38 0.75 10.79
N SER A 37 2.63 -0.34 11.52
CA SER A 37 3.88 -0.50 12.29
C SER A 37 5.08 -0.65 11.36
N SER A 38 4.95 -1.38 10.26
CA SER A 38 5.99 -1.48 9.23
C SER A 38 6.37 -0.11 8.68
N TRP A 39 5.37 0.72 8.38
CA TRP A 39 5.59 2.10 7.93
C TRP A 39 6.29 2.94 8.99
N ILE A 40 5.80 2.92 10.23
CA ILE A 40 6.32 3.75 11.31
C ILE A 40 7.76 3.38 11.68
N ASN A 41 8.08 2.09 11.70
CA ASN A 41 9.35 1.59 12.20
C ASN A 41 10.42 1.46 11.12
N TYR A 42 10.04 1.32 9.84
CA TYR A 42 11.00 1.06 8.76
C TYR A 42 10.94 2.07 7.63
N ILE A 43 9.76 2.45 7.13
CA ILE A 43 9.67 3.41 6.01
C ILE A 43 9.95 4.85 6.49
N LEU A 44 9.28 5.31 7.54
CA LEU A 44 9.44 6.68 8.05
C LEU A 44 10.87 7.02 8.46
N PRO A 45 11.61 6.15 9.19
CA PRO A 45 13.00 6.43 9.50
C PRO A 45 13.86 6.52 8.24
N LEU A 46 13.58 5.70 7.22
CA LEU A 46 14.33 5.73 5.98
C LEU A 46 14.09 7.03 5.19
N CYS A 47 12.87 7.59 5.21
CA CYS A 47 12.61 8.92 4.64
C CYS A 47 13.51 9.99 5.26
N LYS A 48 13.77 9.92 6.57
CA LYS A 48 14.62 10.88 7.29
C LYS A 48 16.10 10.73 6.96
N THR A 49 16.56 9.51 6.70
CA THR A 49 17.98 9.22 6.49
C THR A 49 18.40 9.25 5.02
N LYS A 50 17.53 8.86 4.09
CA LYS A 50 17.81 8.77 2.65
C LYS A 50 17.04 9.79 1.79
N GLY A 51 16.07 10.48 2.39
CA GLY A 51 15.20 11.44 1.70
C GLY A 51 13.94 10.81 1.13
N SER A 52 12.88 11.61 1.00
CA SER A 52 11.57 11.16 0.51
C SER A 52 11.61 10.67 -0.94
N ASP A 53 12.43 11.26 -1.81
CA ASP A 53 12.46 10.88 -3.23
C ASP A 53 12.94 9.44 -3.42
N TYR A 54 14.00 9.04 -2.71
CA TYR A 54 14.50 7.67 -2.70
C TYR A 54 13.42 6.68 -2.22
N VAL A 55 12.75 7.00 -1.12
CA VAL A 55 11.68 6.15 -0.57
C VAL A 55 10.48 6.08 -1.50
N ASN A 56 10.08 7.19 -2.12
CA ASN A 56 8.91 7.24 -3.00
C ASN A 56 9.09 6.34 -4.24
N ILE A 57 10.31 6.23 -4.78
CA ILE A 57 10.61 5.28 -5.87
C ILE A 57 10.36 3.84 -5.41
N ALA A 58 10.88 3.46 -4.24
CA ALA A 58 10.69 2.13 -3.67
C ALA A 58 9.21 1.84 -3.33
N ILE A 59 8.45 2.84 -2.89
CA ILE A 59 7.01 2.70 -2.65
C ILE A 59 6.25 2.52 -3.96
N GLU A 60 6.56 3.29 -5.01
CA GLU A 60 5.96 3.10 -6.35
C GLU A 60 6.24 1.69 -6.88
N GLU A 61 7.46 1.20 -6.71
CA GLU A 61 7.83 -0.17 -7.08
C GLU A 61 7.08 -1.22 -6.26
N MET A 62 7.05 -1.08 -4.93
CA MET A 62 6.34 -1.98 -4.02
C MET A 62 4.85 -2.09 -4.40
N ILE A 63 4.18 -0.96 -4.63
CA ILE A 63 2.78 -0.91 -5.06
C ILE A 63 2.61 -1.55 -6.44
N THR A 64 3.53 -1.31 -7.37
CA THR A 64 3.50 -1.93 -8.70
C THR A 64 3.61 -3.44 -8.62
N GLN A 65 4.57 -3.96 -7.83
CA GLN A 65 4.75 -5.40 -7.62
C GLN A 65 3.48 -6.00 -7.00
N LEU A 66 2.91 -5.34 -5.99
CA LEU A 66 1.70 -5.81 -5.31
C LEU A 66 0.49 -5.89 -6.24
N VAL A 67 0.26 -4.90 -7.10
CA VAL A 67 -0.86 -4.93 -8.07
C VAL A 67 -0.68 -6.04 -9.11
N LYS A 68 0.57 -6.31 -9.52
CA LYS A 68 0.90 -7.31 -10.54
C LYS A 68 1.04 -8.74 -10.01
N ALA A 69 1.02 -8.93 -8.70
CA ALA A 69 1.18 -10.23 -8.05
C ALA A 69 -0.06 -11.13 -8.23
N ILE A 70 -0.22 -11.71 -9.41
CA ILE A 70 -1.34 -12.59 -9.76
C ILE A 70 -1.32 -13.93 -9.01
N GLU A 71 -0.17 -14.31 -8.47
CA GLU A 71 0.04 -15.49 -7.64
C GLU A 71 -0.52 -15.34 -6.22
N ILE A 72 -0.84 -14.12 -5.79
CA ILE A 72 -1.47 -13.84 -4.50
C ILE A 72 -2.97 -13.85 -4.67
N GLU A 73 -3.66 -14.52 -3.73
CA GLU A 73 -5.12 -14.54 -3.70
C GLU A 73 -5.70 -13.13 -3.73
N GLU A 74 -6.69 -12.92 -4.60
CA GLU A 74 -7.22 -11.60 -4.91
C GLU A 74 -7.73 -10.82 -3.67
N PRO A 75 -8.41 -11.43 -2.68
CA PRO A 75 -8.78 -10.74 -1.45
C PRO A 75 -7.57 -10.24 -0.67
N LYS A 76 -6.62 -11.13 -0.37
CA LYS A 76 -5.41 -10.80 0.38
C LYS A 76 -4.59 -9.71 -0.31
N ARG A 77 -4.45 -9.78 -1.63
CA ARG A 77 -3.72 -8.79 -2.42
C ARG A 77 -4.38 -7.41 -2.36
N ASN A 78 -5.68 -7.34 -2.61
CA ASN A 78 -6.40 -6.07 -2.69
C ASN A 78 -6.60 -5.41 -1.31
N GLU A 79 -6.80 -6.21 -0.25
CA GLU A 79 -6.83 -5.69 1.12
C GLU A 79 -5.48 -5.13 1.55
N ASN A 80 -4.38 -5.84 1.26
CA ASN A 80 -3.05 -5.33 1.54
C ASN A 80 -2.77 -4.05 0.73
N LEU A 81 -3.09 -4.04 -0.57
CA LEU A 81 -2.92 -2.87 -1.44
C LEU A 81 -3.68 -1.67 -0.89
N LEU A 82 -4.95 -1.85 -0.54
CA LEU A 82 -5.79 -0.80 0.01
C LEU A 82 -5.21 -0.27 1.32
N TYR A 83 -4.70 -1.14 2.19
CA TYR A 83 -4.13 -0.71 3.46
C TYR A 83 -2.79 0.03 3.29
N GLN A 84 -1.92 -0.44 2.39
CA GLN A 84 -0.67 0.25 2.05
C GLN A 84 -0.95 1.66 1.51
N LEU A 85 -1.90 1.81 0.58
CA LEU A 85 -2.32 3.11 0.05
C LEU A 85 -2.92 3.99 1.15
N HIS A 86 -3.79 3.43 1.99
CA HIS A 86 -4.38 4.17 3.10
C HIS A 86 -3.30 4.75 4.02
N VAL A 87 -2.31 3.94 4.42
CA VAL A 87 -1.22 4.38 5.31
C VAL A 87 -0.35 5.43 4.62
N TYR A 88 0.01 5.23 3.35
CA TYR A 88 0.80 6.19 2.57
C TYR A 88 0.14 7.57 2.55
N TYR A 89 -1.13 7.66 2.14
CA TYR A 89 -1.85 8.94 2.07
C TYR A 89 -2.24 9.49 3.44
N TYR A 90 -2.45 8.63 4.45
CA TYR A 90 -2.64 9.07 5.82
C TYR A 90 -1.40 9.81 6.34
N LEU A 91 -0.22 9.20 6.22
CA LEU A 91 1.03 9.76 6.71
C LEU A 91 1.41 11.06 5.97
N ASP A 92 1.06 11.17 4.69
CA ASP A 92 1.20 12.42 3.93
C ASP A 92 0.26 13.51 4.46
N SER A 93 -1.01 13.18 4.70
CA SER A 93 -1.98 14.13 5.28
C SER A 93 -1.57 14.64 6.68
N GLU A 94 -0.87 13.79 7.45
CA GLU A 94 -0.27 14.11 8.75
C GLU A 94 1.10 14.82 8.61
N LYS A 95 1.56 15.11 7.39
CA LYS A 95 2.86 15.74 7.08
C LYS A 95 4.07 14.97 7.62
N ARG A 96 3.93 13.66 7.81
CA ARG A 96 5.00 12.78 8.31
C ARG A 96 5.90 12.27 7.19
N ILE A 97 5.37 12.25 5.96
CA ILE A 97 6.11 12.05 4.72
C ILE A 97 5.76 13.15 3.74
N LYS A 98 6.48 13.18 2.61
CA LYS A 98 6.13 13.95 1.42
C LYS A 98 5.86 12.96 0.29
N ALA A 99 4.61 12.52 0.17
CA ALA A 99 4.23 11.53 -0.82
C ALA A 99 4.40 12.08 -2.24
N SER A 100 5.00 11.28 -3.11
CA SER A 100 4.91 11.50 -4.55
C SER A 100 3.54 11.03 -5.06
N PRO A 101 2.92 11.76 -6.00
CA PRO A 101 1.74 11.29 -6.70
C PRO A 101 2.04 9.97 -7.43
N LEU A 102 1.25 8.92 -7.19
CA LEU A 102 1.35 7.63 -7.89
C LEU A 102 0.68 7.69 -9.29
N THR A 103 0.79 8.83 -9.98
CA THR A 103 0.03 9.16 -11.19
C THR A 103 0.20 8.13 -12.30
N ASN A 104 1.40 7.57 -12.44
CA ASN A 104 1.71 6.54 -13.45
C ASN A 104 0.99 5.21 -13.17
N LEU A 105 0.64 4.96 -11.90
CA LEU A 105 -0.04 3.75 -11.46
C LEU A 105 -1.55 3.93 -11.36
N ASN A 106 -2.07 5.16 -11.36
CA ASN A 106 -3.48 5.41 -11.05
C ASN A 106 -4.45 4.62 -11.93
N VAL A 107 -4.22 4.51 -13.24
CA VAL A 107 -5.06 3.68 -14.13
C VAL A 107 -5.02 2.21 -13.73
N LEU A 108 -3.82 1.70 -13.41
CA LEU A 108 -3.62 0.32 -12.99
C LEU A 108 -4.27 0.04 -11.63
N LEU A 109 -4.13 0.96 -10.68
CA LEU A 109 -4.71 0.90 -9.34
C LEU A 109 -6.23 0.97 -9.38
N GLU A 110 -6.81 1.94 -10.09
CA GLU A 110 -8.26 2.07 -10.23
C GLU A 110 -8.85 0.81 -10.87
N LYS A 111 -8.21 0.27 -11.91
CA LYS A 111 -8.65 -0.99 -12.53
C LYS A 111 -8.62 -2.15 -11.54
N SER A 112 -7.53 -2.33 -10.79
CA SER A 112 -7.42 -3.42 -9.79
C SER A 112 -8.49 -3.31 -8.71
N LEU A 113 -8.64 -2.12 -8.13
CA LEU A 113 -9.59 -1.88 -7.04
C LEU A 113 -11.04 -2.00 -7.52
N ASN A 114 -11.39 -1.48 -8.69
CA ASN A 114 -12.73 -1.59 -9.27
C ASN A 114 -13.09 -3.05 -9.60
N ASN A 115 -12.14 -3.82 -10.14
CA ASN A 115 -12.36 -5.25 -10.39
C ASN A 115 -12.70 -6.00 -9.10
N TYR A 116 -11.97 -5.71 -8.01
CA TYR A 116 -12.24 -6.34 -6.73
C TYR A 116 -13.57 -5.89 -6.11
N VAL A 117 -13.93 -4.60 -6.21
CA VAL A 117 -15.26 -4.11 -5.81
C VAL A 117 -16.37 -4.83 -6.58
N ASN A 118 -16.21 -5.02 -7.89
CA ASN A 118 -17.17 -5.77 -8.70
C ASN A 118 -17.29 -7.24 -8.25
N LEU A 119 -16.17 -7.88 -7.90
CA LEU A 119 -16.17 -9.23 -7.34
C LEU A 119 -16.95 -9.29 -6.02
N LEU A 120 -16.66 -8.38 -5.08
CA LEU A 120 -17.35 -8.32 -3.78
C LEU A 120 -18.87 -8.13 -3.97
N ASN A 121 -19.26 -7.20 -4.85
CA ASN A 121 -20.67 -6.97 -5.18
C ASN A 121 -21.34 -8.20 -5.80
N SER A 122 -20.66 -8.89 -6.72
CA SER A 122 -21.19 -10.11 -7.38
C SER A 122 -21.42 -11.26 -6.40
N LYS A 123 -20.68 -11.26 -5.28
CA LYS A 123 -20.80 -12.26 -4.19
C LYS A 123 -21.74 -11.82 -3.07
N HIS A 124 -22.34 -10.62 -3.17
CA HIS A 124 -23.09 -10.00 -2.08
C HIS A 124 -22.29 -9.94 -0.76
N ASP A 125 -20.98 -9.69 -0.85
CA ASP A 125 -20.09 -9.63 0.30
C ASP A 125 -20.36 -8.38 1.14
N SER A 126 -20.53 -8.54 2.46
CA SER A 126 -20.82 -7.43 3.39
C SER A 126 -19.69 -6.39 3.45
N ASN A 127 -18.46 -6.76 3.05
CA ASN A 127 -17.30 -5.89 3.05
C ASN A 127 -17.24 -4.94 1.86
N ALA A 128 -18.08 -5.11 0.83
CA ALA A 128 -18.07 -4.26 -0.37
C ALA A 128 -18.18 -2.76 -0.04
N ASN A 129 -19.11 -2.40 0.85
CA ASN A 129 -19.31 -1.01 1.27
C ASN A 129 -18.10 -0.46 2.04
N ALA A 130 -17.51 -1.27 2.93
CA ALA A 130 -16.32 -0.87 3.68
C ALA A 130 -15.13 -0.63 2.74
N PHE A 131 -14.95 -1.50 1.74
CA PHE A 131 -13.90 -1.37 0.74
C PHE A 131 -14.06 -0.10 -0.11
N VAL A 132 -15.29 0.19 -0.58
CA VAL A 132 -15.60 1.43 -1.31
C VAL A 132 -15.34 2.66 -0.46
N ASN A 133 -15.76 2.66 0.81
CA ASN A 133 -15.51 3.78 1.72
C ASN A 133 -14.01 4.03 1.93
N ALA A 134 -13.20 2.98 2.03
CA ALA A 134 -11.76 3.11 2.14
C ALA A 134 -11.11 3.66 0.87
N ILE A 135 -11.59 3.26 -0.33
CA ILE A 135 -11.16 3.87 -1.60
C ILE A 135 -11.50 5.36 -1.61
N ASN A 136 -12.72 5.74 -1.22
CA ASN A 136 -13.15 7.13 -1.17
C ASN A 136 -12.30 7.97 -0.19
N LEU A 137 -11.90 7.38 0.94
CA LEU A 137 -10.99 8.02 1.89
C LEU A 137 -9.59 8.24 1.31
N ILE A 138 -9.07 7.31 0.51
CA ILE A 138 -7.81 7.49 -0.21
C ILE A 138 -7.93 8.62 -1.23
N LYS A 139 -9.04 8.66 -1.99
CA LYS A 139 -9.32 9.71 -2.97
C LYS A 139 -9.41 11.09 -2.34
N SER A 140 -10.11 11.23 -1.22
CA SER A 140 -10.24 12.52 -0.51
C SER A 140 -8.92 13.05 0.05
N ARG A 141 -7.92 12.18 0.22
CA ARG A 141 -6.54 12.53 0.63
C ARG A 141 -5.60 12.79 -0.55
N GLY A 142 -6.13 12.91 -1.78
CA GLY A 142 -5.34 13.19 -2.98
C GLY A 142 -4.77 11.94 -3.67
N GLY A 143 -5.20 10.75 -3.28
CA GLY A 143 -4.84 9.50 -3.95
C GLY A 143 -5.70 9.19 -5.16
N LEU A 144 -5.20 8.31 -6.04
CA LEU A 144 -5.92 7.80 -7.22
C LEU A 144 -6.43 8.91 -8.17
N LEU A 145 -5.80 10.08 -8.19
CA LEU A 145 -6.18 11.20 -9.06
C LEU A 145 -5.76 10.90 -10.51
N THR A 146 -6.73 10.67 -11.41
CA THR A 146 -6.43 10.67 -12.84
C THR A 146 -5.91 12.04 -13.27
N LYS A 147 -4.84 12.07 -14.07
CA LYS A 147 -4.38 13.31 -14.71
C LYS A 147 -5.58 13.90 -15.45
N ILE A 148 -5.98 15.12 -15.09
CA ILE A 148 -6.75 15.95 -16.01
C ILE A 148 -5.77 16.27 -17.14
N ILE A 149 -5.98 15.62 -18.29
CA ILE A 149 -5.24 15.89 -19.53
C ILE A 149 -5.81 17.18 -20.13
#